data_AF-F0X181-F1
#
_entry.id   AF-F0X181-F1
#
_cell.length_a   1.000
_cell.length_b   1.000
_cell.length_c   1.000
_cell.angle_alpha   90.00
_cell.angle_beta   90.00
_cell.angle_gamma   90.00
#
_symmetry.space_group_name_H-M   'P 1'
#
loop_
_entity.id
_entity.type
_entity.pdbx_description
1 polymer ?
#
loop_
_entity_poly.entity_id
_entity_poly.type
_entity_poly.pdbx_seq_one_letter_code
_entity_poly.pdbx_strand_id
1 'polypeptide(L)'
;MKNHDVKFNMHSELGRIVKSGQRILILAWALEQDERSKRVFKEQDVLVDWKLQHKYAKGIAESEKNAEVNEPQVSTEDDKKWIVYQRYCHVYREGEIESLIAQVPGLKVEKTCYSRSNWCVFLRKL
;
A
#
# COMPACT_ATOMS: atom_id res chain seq x y z
N MET A 1 13.90 10.48 5.05
CA MET A 1 12.74 10.51 5.97
C MET A 1 12.49 9.08 6.41
N LYS A 2 12.37 8.78 7.71
CA LYS A 2 12.28 7.38 8.17
C LYS A 2 10.88 6.84 7.82
N ASN A 3 10.76 5.55 7.46
CA ASN A 3 9.48 4.91 7.10
C ASN A 3 8.39 5.09 8.17
N HIS A 4 8.79 5.21 9.44
CA HIS A 4 7.90 5.51 10.55
C HIS A 4 7.18 6.85 10.40
N ASP A 5 7.88 7.92 10.01
CA ASP A 5 7.33 9.28 9.93
C ASP A 5 6.28 9.40 8.83
N VAL A 6 6.53 8.76 7.68
CA VAL A 6 5.58 8.69 6.56
C VAL A 6 4.30 7.99 7.01
N LYS A 7 4.43 6.83 7.66
CA LYS A 7 3.30 6.06 8.15
C LYS A 7 2.52 6.85 9.20
N PHE A 8 3.19 7.44 10.18
CA PHE A 8 2.53 8.28 11.18
C PHE A 8 1.72 9.43 10.54
N ASN A 9 2.35 10.18 9.63
CA ASN A 9 1.72 11.31 8.97
C ASN A 9 0.47 10.91 8.17
N MET A 10 0.51 9.77 7.48
CA MET A 10 -0.66 9.23 6.77
C MET A 10 -1.86 9.06 7.71
N HIS A 11 -1.66 8.47 8.89
CA HIS A 11 -2.72 8.24 9.86
C HIS A 11 -3.21 9.54 10.51
N SER A 12 -2.29 10.48 10.78
CA SER A 12 -2.64 11.82 11.25
C SER A 12 -3.54 12.55 10.25
N GLU A 13 -3.22 12.47 8.95
CA GLU A 13 -4.03 13.07 7.90
C GLU A 13 -5.43 12.44 7.77
N LEU A 14 -5.56 11.13 7.97
CA LEU A 14 -6.89 10.49 8.08
C LEU A 14 -7.70 11.11 9.23
N GLY A 15 -7.06 11.31 10.39
CA GLY A 15 -7.67 11.96 11.54
C GLY A 15 -8.02 13.44 11.32
N ARG A 16 -7.36 14.13 10.39
CA ARG A 16 -7.67 15.52 10.02
C ARG A 16 -8.89 15.61 9.10
N ILE A 17 -9.05 14.66 8.18
CA ILE A 17 -10.09 14.69 7.14
C ILE A 17 -11.45 14.23 7.69
N VAL A 18 -11.46 13.30 8.64
CA VAL A 18 -12.69 12.69 9.16
C VAL A 18 -13.27 13.49 10.32
N LYS A 19 -14.59 13.73 10.29
CA LYS A 19 -15.33 14.43 11.34
C LYS A 19 -15.34 13.62 12.65
N SER A 20 -15.30 14.31 13.79
CA SER A 20 -15.45 13.68 15.11
C SER A 20 -16.71 12.85 15.23
N GLY A 21 -16.59 11.73 15.93
CA GLY A 21 -17.62 10.72 16.05
C GLY A 21 -17.80 9.82 14.82
N GLN A 22 -17.07 10.00 13.72
CA GLN A 22 -17.16 9.09 12.55
C GLN A 22 -16.15 7.94 12.61
N ARG A 23 -16.39 6.91 11.78
CA ARG A 23 -15.55 5.71 11.70
C ARG A 23 -14.64 5.72 10.48
N ILE A 24 -13.48 5.08 10.62
CA ILE A 24 -12.51 4.86 9.55
C ILE A 24 -12.23 3.36 9.50
N LEU A 25 -12.11 2.81 8.29
CA LEU A 25 -11.61 1.47 8.06
C LEU A 25 -10.29 1.57 7.30
N ILE A 26 -9.24 1.01 7.88
CA ILE A 26 -7.96 0.81 7.20
C ILE A 26 -7.88 -0.65 6.77
N LEU A 27 -7.61 -0.87 5.49
CA LEU A 27 -7.30 -2.18 4.92
C LEU A 27 -5.87 -2.11 4.39
N ALA A 28 -5.00 -2.96 4.91
CA ALA A 28 -3.60 -3.02 4.50
C ALA A 28 -3.14 -4.47 4.33
N TRP A 29 -2.24 -4.71 3.38
CA TRP A 29 -1.64 -6.02 3.18
C TRP A 29 -0.89 -6.46 4.43
N ALA A 30 -1.13 -7.69 4.85
CA ALA A 30 -0.44 -8.31 5.96
C ALA A 30 0.92 -8.88 5.50
N LEU A 31 1.92 -8.92 6.38
CA LEU A 31 3.13 -9.71 6.14
C LEU A 31 2.77 -11.21 6.18
N GLU A 32 1.90 -11.56 7.12
CA GLU A 32 1.29 -12.86 7.30
C GLU A 32 0.29 -13.10 6.16
N GLN A 33 0.59 -14.03 5.26
CA GLN A 33 -0.26 -14.37 4.12
C GLN A 33 -0.96 -15.71 4.38
N ASP A 34 -2.23 -15.80 4.03
CA ASP A 34 -2.98 -17.06 4.09
C ASP A 34 -2.65 -17.97 2.89
N GLU A 35 -2.97 -19.26 3.02
CA GLU A 35 -2.68 -20.29 2.01
C GLU A 35 -3.31 -20.04 0.64
N ARG A 36 -4.36 -19.21 0.57
CA ARG A 36 -5.05 -18.86 -0.69
C ARG A 36 -4.44 -17.62 -1.34
N SER A 37 -3.51 -16.94 -0.69
CA SER A 37 -2.81 -15.80 -1.26
C SER A 37 -1.86 -16.28 -2.37
N LYS A 38 -1.85 -15.53 -3.47
CA LYS A 38 -0.84 -15.69 -4.54
C LYS A 38 0.50 -15.04 -4.18
N ARG A 39 0.59 -14.38 -3.03
CA ARG A 39 1.76 -13.64 -2.57
C ARG A 39 2.30 -14.27 -1.31
N VAL A 40 3.62 -14.30 -1.21
CA VAL A 40 4.34 -14.66 0.02
C VAL A 40 5.44 -13.63 0.17
N PHE A 41 5.46 -12.94 1.30
CA PHE A 41 6.42 -11.89 1.59
C PHE A 41 7.42 -12.38 2.65
N LYS A 42 8.72 -12.13 2.42
CA LYS A 42 9.79 -12.47 3.37
C LYS A 42 10.20 -11.29 4.25
N GLU A 43 9.85 -10.09 3.82
CA GLU A 43 10.18 -8.82 4.46
C GLU A 43 9.02 -7.84 4.28
N GLN A 44 9.03 -6.75 5.05
CA GLN A 44 7.92 -5.80 5.06
C GLN A 44 7.97 -4.78 3.92
N ASP A 45 9.16 -4.44 3.46
CA ASP A 45 9.39 -3.44 2.43
C ASP A 45 9.71 -4.15 1.12
N VAL A 46 8.76 -4.19 0.19
CA VAL A 46 8.85 -5.01 -1.02
C VAL A 46 8.53 -4.23 -2.29
N LEU A 47 9.14 -4.67 -3.39
CA LEU A 47 8.78 -4.25 -4.73
C LEU A 47 7.80 -5.26 -5.35
N VAL A 48 6.69 -4.75 -5.86
CA VAL A 48 5.60 -5.57 -6.43
C VAL A 48 5.34 -5.15 -7.86
N ASP A 49 5.18 -6.14 -8.73
CA ASP A 49 4.83 -5.91 -10.12
C ASP A 49 3.51 -5.13 -10.24
N TRP A 50 3.57 -4.06 -11.02
CA TRP A 50 2.46 -3.21 -11.40
C TRP A 50 2.39 -3.14 -12.92
N LYS A 51 1.32 -3.69 -13.48
CA LYS A 51 1.11 -3.76 -14.93
C LYS A 51 0.40 -2.50 -15.41
N LEU A 52 1.10 -1.69 -16.21
CA LEU A 52 0.55 -0.51 -16.89
C LEU A 52 0.08 -0.89 -18.31
N GLN A 53 -1.14 -0.52 -18.69
CA GLN A 53 -1.59 -0.70 -20.08
C GLN A 53 -0.82 0.25 -20.99
N HIS A 54 -0.34 -0.26 -22.13
CA HIS A 54 0.44 0.53 -23.08
C HIS A 54 -0.27 1.81 -23.57
N LYS A 55 -1.61 1.85 -23.62
CA LYS A 55 -2.35 3.07 -24.00
C LYS A 55 -2.12 4.24 -23.05
N TYR A 56 -1.79 3.98 -21.78
CA TYR A 56 -1.46 4.99 -20.79
C TYR A 56 0.05 5.31 -20.74
N ALA A 57 0.89 4.52 -21.40
CA ALA A 57 2.34 4.70 -21.41
C ALA A 57 2.85 5.70 -22.46
N LYS A 58 2.02 6.06 -23.45
CA LYS A 58 2.45 6.87 -24.60
C LYS A 58 3.01 8.25 -24.21
N GLY A 59 2.48 8.90 -23.18
CA GLY A 59 3.00 10.20 -22.70
C GLY A 59 4.18 10.10 -21.74
N ILE A 60 4.37 8.94 -21.10
CA ILE A 60 5.45 8.70 -20.12
C ILE A 60 6.75 8.35 -20.88
N ALA A 61 6.64 7.54 -21.93
CA ALA A 61 7.77 7.15 -22.78
C ALA A 61 8.41 8.32 -23.55
N GLU A 62 7.67 9.41 -23.81
CA GLU A 62 8.22 10.64 -24.38
C GLU A 62 9.01 11.47 -23.37
N SER A 63 8.60 11.48 -22.09
CA SER A 63 9.33 12.14 -21.00
C SER A 63 10.55 11.35 -20.50
N GLU A 64 10.51 10.02 -20.57
CA GLU A 64 11.58 9.13 -20.06
C GLU A 64 12.73 8.92 -21.06
N LYS A 65 12.63 9.38 -22.31
CA LYS A 65 13.77 9.37 -23.27
C LYS A 65 15.02 10.11 -22.79
N ASN A 66 14.91 10.95 -21.76
CA ASN A 66 16.01 11.72 -21.18
C ASN A 66 16.47 11.23 -19.81
N ALA A 67 15.90 10.14 -19.27
CA ALA A 67 16.30 9.60 -17.97
C ALA A 67 16.74 8.13 -18.13
N GLU A 68 18.00 7.84 -17.80
CA GLU A 68 18.51 6.47 -17.67
C GLU A 68 17.74 5.75 -16.55
N VAL A 69 16.62 5.13 -16.89
CA VAL A 69 15.85 4.26 -16.00
C VAL A 69 15.83 2.88 -16.63
N ASN A 70 16.18 1.86 -15.83
CA ASN A 70 16.22 0.45 -16.22
C ASN A 70 15.00 0.05 -17.06
N GLU A 71 15.27 -0.56 -18.22
CA GLU A 71 14.27 -0.87 -19.24
C GLU A 71 13.06 -1.64 -18.67
N PRO A 72 11.83 -1.22 -18.97
CA PRO A 72 10.65 -1.97 -18.58
C PRO A 72 10.62 -3.34 -19.29
N GLN A 73 10.52 -4.43 -18.54
CA GLN A 73 10.36 -5.75 -19.11
C GLN A 73 8.98 -5.88 -19.76
N VAL A 74 8.94 -5.85 -21.09
CA VAL A 74 7.72 -6.06 -21.89
C VAL A 74 7.45 -7.56 -21.97
N SER A 75 6.45 -8.05 -21.25
CA SER A 75 5.96 -9.43 -21.40
C SER A 75 5.16 -9.55 -22.70
N THR A 76 5.66 -10.29 -23.68
CA THR A 76 4.98 -10.57 -24.95
C THR A 76 4.21 -11.88 -24.89
N GLU A 77 3.02 -11.86 -24.30
CA GLU A 77 2.02 -12.93 -24.48
C GLU A 77 0.65 -12.26 -24.76
N ASP A 78 0.15 -12.49 -25.97
CA ASP A 78 -1.19 -12.26 -26.52
C ASP A 78 -1.89 -10.90 -26.31
N ASP A 79 -1.93 -10.11 -27.39
CA ASP A 79 -2.83 -8.98 -27.72
C ASP A 79 -3.06 -7.84 -26.71
N LYS A 80 -2.41 -7.88 -25.55
CA LYS A 80 -2.37 -6.76 -24.60
C LYS A 80 -0.94 -6.56 -24.12
N LYS A 81 -0.18 -5.72 -24.84
CA LYS A 81 1.14 -5.26 -24.39
C LYS A 81 0.97 -4.50 -23.06
N TRP A 82 1.41 -5.11 -21.96
CA TRP A 82 1.54 -4.43 -20.66
C TRP A 82 3.00 -4.06 -20.46
N ILE A 83 3.23 -2.91 -19.86
CA ILE A 83 4.54 -2.53 -19.35
C ILE A 83 4.54 -2.86 -17.85
N VAL A 84 5.52 -3.65 -17.40
CA VAL A 84 5.64 -4.02 -15.99
C VAL A 84 6.61 -3.08 -15.30
N TYR A 85 6.12 -2.37 -14.29
CA TYR A 85 6.93 -1.59 -13.37
C TYR A 85 6.96 -2.26 -12.00
N GLN A 86 7.90 -1.85 -11.16
CA GLN A 86 7.93 -2.22 -9.75
C GLN A 86 7.43 -1.07 -8.88
N ARG A 87 6.39 -1.31 -8.09
CA ARG A 87 5.91 -0.36 -7.08
C ARG A 87 6.36 -0.79 -5.70
N TYR A 88 6.80 0.18 -4.90
CA TYR A 88 7.08 -0.03 -3.49
C TYR A 88 5.78 -0.27 -2.72
N CYS A 89 5.78 -1.28 -1.85
CA CYS A 89 4.70 -1.62 -0.94
C CYS A 89 5.28 -1.94 0.43
N HIS A 90 4.62 -1.45 1.48
CA HIS A 90 4.87 -1.88 2.85
C HIS A 90 3.77 -2.84 3.29
N VAL A 91 4.13 -4.07 3.66
CA VAL A 91 3.22 -5.07 4.23
C VAL A 91 3.36 -5.07 5.75
N TYR A 92 2.23 -4.97 6.44
CA TYR A 92 2.15 -4.73 7.88
C TYR A 92 2.15 -6.04 8.64
N ARG A 93 2.90 -6.12 9.74
CA ARG A 93 2.81 -7.25 10.67
C ARG A 93 1.66 -7.06 11.67
N GLU A 94 1.28 -8.13 12.35
CA GLU A 94 0.29 -8.06 13.44
C GLU A 94 0.60 -6.95 14.46
N GLY A 95 -0.41 -6.16 14.82
CA GLY A 95 -0.31 -5.11 15.84
C GLY A 95 0.41 -3.82 15.43
N GLU A 96 1.03 -3.78 14.24
CA GLU A 96 1.81 -2.63 13.81
C GLU A 96 0.96 -1.38 13.58
N ILE A 97 -0.18 -1.53 12.91
CA ILE A 97 -1.08 -0.42 12.61
C ILE A 97 -1.67 0.13 13.90
N GLU A 98 -2.06 -0.74 14.84
CA GLU A 98 -2.54 -0.33 16.16
C GLU A 98 -1.49 0.46 16.93
N SER A 99 -0.23 0.01 16.91
CA SER A 99 0.87 0.73 17.54
C SER A 99 1.13 2.10 16.90
N LEU A 100 0.89 2.25 15.60
CA LEU A 100 0.97 3.55 14.92
C LEU A 100 -0.21 4.45 15.31
N ILE A 101 -1.43 3.92 15.30
CA ILE A 101 -2.64 4.68 15.67
C ILE A 101 -2.61 5.13 17.13
N ALA A 102 -2.07 4.33 18.04
CA ALA A 102 -1.93 4.70 19.45
C ALA A 102 -1.12 5.99 19.66
N GLN A 103 -0.26 6.34 18.71
CA GLN A 103 0.53 7.57 18.73
C GLN A 103 -0.22 8.78 18.15
N VAL A 104 -1.33 8.57 17.43
CA VAL A 104 -2.08 9.63 16.73
C VAL A 104 -3.21 10.17 17.62
N PRO A 105 -3.14 11.43 18.07
CA PRO A 105 -4.18 12.01 18.93
C PRO A 105 -5.55 12.06 18.24
N GLY A 106 -6.60 11.75 19.00
CA GLY A 106 -7.98 11.83 18.53
C GLY A 106 -8.41 10.68 17.60
N LEU A 107 -7.59 9.64 17.43
CA LEU A 107 -8.01 8.37 16.84
C LEU A 107 -8.01 7.28 17.90
N LYS A 108 -9.02 6.41 17.86
CA LYS A 108 -9.13 5.25 18.73
C LYS A 108 -9.41 4.00 17.91
N VAL A 109 -8.66 2.92 18.16
CA VAL A 109 -8.98 1.60 17.59
C VAL A 109 -10.24 1.05 18.28
N GLU A 110 -11.28 0.75 17.51
CA GLU A 110 -12.48 0.05 17.99
C GLU A 110 -12.36 -1.46 17.83
N LYS A 111 -11.76 -1.93 16.73
CA LYS A 111 -11.61 -3.35 16.41
C LYS A 111 -10.48 -3.58 15.40
N THR A 112 -9.70 -4.64 15.58
CA THR A 112 -8.86 -5.21 14.53
C THR A 112 -9.35 -6.60 14.16
N CYS A 113 -9.24 -6.97 12.89
CA CYS A 113 -9.34 -8.36 12.46
C CYS A 113 -8.45 -8.63 11.26
N TYR A 114 -8.08 -9.89 11.09
CA TYR A 114 -7.40 -10.38 9.89
C TYR A 114 -8.42 -10.94 8.90
N SER A 115 -8.31 -10.58 7.62
CA SER A 115 -9.17 -11.13 6.57
C SER A 115 -8.43 -11.20 5.24
N ARG A 116 -8.35 -12.40 4.65
CA ARG A 116 -7.80 -12.63 3.31
C ARG A 116 -6.43 -11.96 3.11
N SER A 117 -5.49 -12.23 4.02
CA SER A 117 -4.12 -11.66 3.95
C SER A 117 -4.04 -10.14 4.05
N ASN A 118 -5.03 -9.54 4.72
CA ASN A 118 -5.08 -8.12 5.04
C ASN A 118 -5.36 -7.93 6.54
N TRP A 119 -4.72 -6.92 7.12
CA TRP A 119 -5.12 -6.34 8.40
C TRP A 119 -6.24 -5.33 8.18
N CYS A 120 -7.34 -5.51 8.90
CA CYS A 120 -8.51 -4.64 8.88
C CYS A 120 -8.61 -3.93 10.24
N VAL A 121 -8.35 -2.62 10.28
CA VAL A 121 -8.37 -1.83 11.51
C VAL A 121 -9.49 -0.81 11.46
N PHE A 122 -10.46 -0.97 12.35
CA PHE A 122 -11.60 -0.09 12.52
C PHE A 122 -11.27 0.95 13.58
N LEU A 123 -11.35 2.22 13.20
CA LEU A 123 -11.06 3.36 14.06
C LEU A 123 -12.30 4.21 14.27
N ARG A 124 -12.32 4.92 15.40
CA ARG A 124 -13.21 6.04 15.66
C ARG A 124 -12.39 7.32 15.74
N LYS A 125 -12.81 8.36 15.02
CA LYS A 125 -12.37 9.72 15.28
C LYS A 125 -13.09 10.23 16.54
N LEU A 126 -12.32 10.59 17.55
CA LEU A 126 -12.82 11.18 18.80
C LEU A 126 -13.33 12.61 18.56
#